data_AF-A0A316QW80-F1
#
_entry.id   AF-A0A316QW80-F1
#
_cell.length_a   1.000
_cell.length_b   1.000
_cell.length_c   1.000
_cell.angle_alpha   90.00
_cell.angle_beta   90.00
_cell.angle_gamma   90.00
#
_symmetry.space_group_name_H-M   'P 1'
#
loop_
_entity.id
_entity.type
_entity.pdbx_description
1 polymer ?
#
loop_
_entity_poly.entity_id
_entity_poly.type
_entity_poly.pdbx_seq_one_letter_code
_entity_poly.pdbx_strand_id
1 'polypeptide(L)'
;GGAIRMDGKLRAFSLGERISQNMAVIYFEKADADVPGLYPLINREFVAHAWTDVRYINREEDMGLEGLRRAKLSYYPAYLLKKYRARLPESPLV
;
A
#
# COMPACT_ATOMS: atom_id res chain seq x y z
N GLY A 1 7.62 2.66 -10.28
CA GLY A 1 7.76 1.42 -9.50
C GLY A 1 9.19 1.23 -9.06
N GLY A 2 9.47 0.24 -8.23
CA GLY A 2 10.81 -0.13 -7.77
C GLY A 2 11.01 -1.65 -7.79
N ALA A 3 12.27 -2.09 -7.83
CA ALA A 3 12.63 -3.50 -7.83
C ALA A 3 13.93 -3.71 -7.05
N ILE A 4 14.01 -4.80 -6.29
CA ILE A 4 15.23 -5.26 -5.64
C ILE A 4 15.69 -6.55 -6.28
N ARG A 5 16.97 -6.60 -6.64
CA ARG A 5 17.63 -7.79 -7.16
C ARG A 5 18.69 -8.27 -6.18
N MET A 6 18.79 -9.59 -6.01
CA MET A 6 19.87 -10.26 -5.31
C MET A 6 20.40 -11.37 -6.22
N ASP A 7 21.72 -11.43 -6.41
CA ASP A 7 22.37 -12.38 -7.32
C ASP A 7 21.78 -12.35 -8.75
N GLY A 8 21.48 -11.14 -9.23
CA GLY A 8 20.89 -10.89 -10.56
C GLY A 8 19.39 -11.23 -10.68
N LYS A 9 18.79 -11.91 -9.71
CA LYS A 9 17.37 -12.32 -9.71
C LYS A 9 16.49 -11.25 -9.08
N LEU A 10 15.30 -11.03 -9.63
CA LEU A 10 14.28 -10.19 -9.03
C LEU A 10 13.73 -10.89 -7.78
N ARG A 11 13.87 -10.25 -6.60
CA ARG A 11 13.40 -10.80 -5.31
C ARG A 11 12.28 -9.97 -4.68
N ALA A 12 12.14 -8.72 -5.10
CA ALA A 12 11.01 -7.89 -4.73
C ALA A 12 10.72 -6.82 -5.77
N PHE A 13 9.45 -6.42 -5.85
CA PHE A 13 9.02 -5.27 -6.63
C PHE A 13 7.84 -4.56 -5.97
N SER A 14 7.72 -3.27 -6.27
CA SER A 14 6.58 -2.45 -5.86
C SER A 14 6.14 -1.54 -7.01
N LEU A 15 4.83 -1.43 -7.22
CA LEU A 15 4.22 -0.64 -8.28
C LEU A 15 3.09 0.21 -7.72
N GLY A 16 2.98 1.43 -8.23
CA GLY A 16 2.01 2.40 -7.78
C GLY A 16 2.10 3.68 -8.60
N GLU A 17 1.25 4.64 -8.27
CA GLU A 17 1.18 5.92 -8.96
C GLU A 17 0.88 7.09 -8.02
N ARG A 18 1.21 8.30 -8.48
CA ARG A 18 0.79 9.53 -7.83
C ARG A 18 -0.63 9.85 -8.27
N ILE A 19 -1.56 9.96 -7.31
CA ILE A 19 -2.99 10.19 -7.59
C ILE A 19 -3.43 11.63 -7.29
N SER A 20 -2.59 12.42 -6.61
CA SER A 20 -2.80 13.86 -6.45
C SER A 20 -1.48 14.59 -6.17
N GLN A 21 -1.54 15.92 -6.05
CA GLN A 21 -0.39 16.70 -5.61
C GLN A 21 0.17 16.25 -4.25
N ASN A 22 -0.63 15.64 -3.38
CA ASN A 22 -0.21 15.32 -2.02
C ASN A 22 -0.37 13.85 -1.63
N MET A 23 -0.71 12.97 -2.58
CA MET A 23 -0.93 11.55 -2.31
C MET A 23 -0.46 10.66 -3.45
N ALA A 24 0.16 9.54 -3.10
CA ALA A 24 0.42 8.42 -3.98
C ALA A 24 -0.19 7.13 -3.41
N VAL A 25 -0.40 6.14 -4.27
CA VAL A 25 -0.93 4.82 -3.91
C VAL A 25 0.02 3.73 -4.38
N ILE A 26 0.21 2.71 -3.53
CA ILE A 26 0.94 1.48 -3.87
C ILE A 26 -0.09 0.39 -4.18
N TYR A 27 -0.18 -0.01 -5.45
CA TYR A 27 -1.10 -1.05 -5.93
C TYR A 27 -0.59 -2.46 -5.66
N PHE A 28 0.70 -2.67 -5.93
CA PHE A 28 1.31 -3.99 -5.81
C PHE A 28 2.60 -3.90 -5.03
N GLU A 29 2.78 -4.84 -4.12
CA GLU A 29 4.01 -5.03 -3.40
C GLU A 29 4.21 -6.54 -3.21
N LYS A 30 5.30 -7.06 -3.76
CA LYS A 30 5.66 -8.47 -3.65
C LYS A 30 7.14 -8.57 -3.34
N ALA A 31 7.46 -9.44 -2.41
CA ALA A 31 8.80 -9.79 -2.04
C ALA A 31 8.85 -11.27 -1.65
N ASP A 32 10.02 -11.86 -1.80
CA ASP A 32 10.25 -13.23 -1.37
C ASP A 32 10.17 -13.31 0.16
N ALA A 33 9.28 -14.17 0.66
CA ALA A 33 8.91 -14.24 2.07
C ALA A 33 9.99 -14.93 2.94
N ASP A 34 10.91 -15.65 2.32
CA ASP A 34 12.06 -16.30 2.97
C ASP A 34 13.20 -15.32 3.30
N VAL A 35 13.13 -14.07 2.80
CA VAL A 35 14.12 -13.02 3.07
C VAL A 35 13.55 -12.04 4.11
N PRO A 36 13.99 -12.12 5.38
CA PRO A 36 13.51 -11.22 6.42
C PRO A 36 13.78 -9.76 6.08
N GLY A 37 12.77 -8.91 6.23
CA GLY A 37 12.90 -7.48 6.00
C GLY A 37 12.80 -7.04 4.53
N LEU A 38 12.65 -7.97 3.57
CA LEU A 38 12.60 -7.59 2.16
C LEU A 38 11.33 -6.80 1.78
N TYR A 39 10.18 -7.16 2.35
CA TYR A 39 8.92 -6.40 2.22
C TYR A 39 9.07 -4.94 2.70
N PRO A 40 9.52 -4.67 3.94
CA PRO A 40 9.70 -3.29 4.36
C PRO A 40 10.80 -2.54 3.62
N LEU A 41 11.83 -3.23 3.14
CA LEU A 41 12.88 -2.61 2.33
C LEU A 41 12.34 -2.13 0.98
N ILE A 42 11.64 -2.97 0.21
CA ILE A 42 11.09 -2.55 -1.09
C ILE A 42 10.06 -1.42 -0.93
N ASN A 43 9.25 -1.46 0.13
CA ASN A 43 8.29 -0.40 0.42
C ASN A 43 8.98 0.95 0.65
N ARG A 44 9.96 0.96 1.57
CA ARG A 44 10.72 2.16 1.94
C ARG A 44 11.47 2.72 0.73
N GLU A 45 12.24 1.89 0.04
CA GLU A 45 13.07 2.34 -1.09
C GLU A 45 12.19 2.86 -2.23
N PHE A 46 11.08 2.21 -2.55
CA PHE A 46 10.22 2.74 -3.61
C PHE A 46 9.66 4.12 -3.26
N VAL A 47 9.12 4.30 -2.04
CA VAL A 47 8.55 5.59 -1.60
C VAL A 47 9.62 6.68 -1.51
N ALA A 48 10.78 6.36 -0.93
CA ALA A 48 11.87 7.31 -0.70
C ALA A 48 12.50 7.84 -2.00
N HIS A 49 12.38 7.11 -3.11
CA HIS A 49 12.92 7.54 -4.41
C HIS A 49 11.85 8.09 -5.36
N ALA A 50 10.62 7.59 -5.29
CA ALA A 50 9.56 7.99 -6.23
C ALA A 50 8.76 9.21 -5.79
N TRP A 51 8.55 9.39 -4.48
CA TRP A 51 7.56 10.35 -3.96
C TRP A 51 8.06 11.08 -2.71
N THR A 52 9.21 11.74 -2.83
CA THR A 52 9.79 12.57 -1.76
C THR A 52 8.98 13.84 -1.48
N ASP A 53 8.09 14.23 -2.40
CA ASP A 53 7.32 15.46 -2.37
C ASP A 53 5.84 15.25 -2.01
N VAL A 54 5.39 14.03 -1.73
CA VAL A 54 4.02 13.74 -1.30
C VAL A 54 3.93 13.54 0.21
N ARG A 55 2.87 14.04 0.84
CA ARG A 55 2.66 13.87 2.29
C ARG A 55 2.08 12.52 2.67
N TYR A 56 1.30 11.90 1.79
CA TYR A 56 0.54 10.69 2.10
C TYR A 56 0.80 9.56 1.12
N ILE A 57 1.00 8.35 1.66
CA ILE A 57 1.06 7.11 0.90
C ILE A 57 -0.14 6.25 1.30
N ASN A 58 -1.00 5.95 0.33
CA ASN A 58 -2.09 5.01 0.48
C ASN A 58 -1.58 3.59 0.18
N ARG A 59 -1.66 2.69 1.17
CA ARG A 59 -1.25 1.27 1.03
C ARG A 59 -2.45 0.32 1.00
N GLU A 60 -3.62 0.80 0.59
CA GLU A 60 -4.86 0.01 0.42
C GLU A 60 -5.36 -0.72 1.67
N GLU A 61 -6.25 -1.71 1.51
CA GLU A 61 -6.95 -2.41 2.60
C GLU A 61 -6.32 -3.75 3.00
N ASP A 62 -6.57 -4.21 4.22
CA ASP A 62 -6.04 -5.49 4.73
C ASP A 62 -6.89 -6.72 4.34
N MET A 63 -8.00 -6.52 3.63
CA MET A 63 -8.96 -7.56 3.22
C MET A 63 -9.46 -8.44 4.37
N GLY A 64 -9.38 -7.96 5.63
CA GLY A 64 -9.73 -8.74 6.82
C GLY A 64 -8.68 -9.79 7.23
N LEU A 65 -7.51 -9.83 6.60
CA LEU A 65 -6.43 -10.75 6.96
C LEU A 65 -5.62 -10.18 8.13
N GLU A 66 -5.64 -10.85 9.28
CA GLU A 66 -5.00 -10.36 10.51
C GLU A 66 -3.50 -10.07 10.33
N GLY A 67 -2.77 -10.98 9.67
CA GLY A 67 -1.34 -10.80 9.39
C GLY A 67 -1.07 -9.57 8.50
N LEU A 68 -1.91 -9.34 7.49
CA LEU A 68 -1.80 -8.17 6.61
C LEU A 68 -2.16 -6.89 7.36
N ARG A 69 -3.19 -6.93 8.21
CA ARG A 69 -3.57 -5.82 9.07
C ARG A 69 -2.42 -5.43 10.01
N ARG A 70 -1.80 -6.40 10.68
CA ARG A 70 -0.64 -6.16 11.54
C ARG A 70 0.52 -5.56 10.76
N ALA A 71 0.81 -6.06 9.56
CA ALA A 71 1.87 -5.52 8.70
C ALA A 71 1.60 -4.07 8.24
N LYS A 72 0.34 -3.68 8.01
CA LYS A 72 -0.01 -2.30 7.67
C LYS A 72 0.02 -1.38 8.89
N LEU A 73 -0.43 -1.85 10.04
CA LEU A 73 -0.41 -1.09 11.30
C LEU A 73 1.00 -0.83 11.81
N SER A 74 1.98 -1.70 11.52
CA SER A 74 3.37 -1.51 11.94
C SER A 74 4.05 -0.30 11.29
N TYR A 75 3.43 0.33 10.29
CA TYR A 75 3.88 1.57 9.66
C TYR A 75 3.30 2.82 10.32
N TYR A 76 2.55 2.68 11.42
CA TYR A 76 1.93 3.78 12.15
C TYR A 76 1.10 4.69 11.22
N PRO A 77 0.05 4.15 10.57
CA PRO A 77 -0.71 4.90 9.58
C PRO A 77 -1.34 6.14 10.21
N ALA A 78 -1.17 7.29 9.55
CA ALA A 78 -1.82 8.54 9.98
C ALA A 78 -3.36 8.43 9.96
N TYR A 79 -3.91 7.60 9.07
CA TYR A 79 -5.35 7.38 8.94
C TYR A 79 -5.67 5.91 8.65
N LEU A 80 -6.75 5.41 9.23
CA LEU A 80 -7.44 4.19 8.85
C LEU A 80 -8.80 4.56 8.27
N LEU A 81 -8.87 4.72 6.95
CA LEU A 81 -10.07 5.21 6.27
C LEU A 81 -11.18 4.16 6.28
N LYS A 82 -12.37 4.57 6.75
CA LYS A 82 -13.58 3.76 6.61
C LYS A 82 -14.15 3.95 5.21
N LYS A 83 -14.36 2.85 4.49
CA LYS A 83 -15.07 2.82 3.21
C LYS A 83 -16.53 2.50 3.48
N TYR A 84 -17.44 3.21 2.82
CA TYR A 84 -18.88 3.04 2.99
C TYR A 84 -19.52 2.64 1.65
N ARG A 85 -20.55 1.81 1.70
CA ARG A 85 -21.42 1.55 0.56
C ARG A 85 -22.71 2.34 0.76
N ALA A 86 -22.86 3.43 0.01
CA ALA A 86 -24.13 4.16 -0.03
C ALA A 86 -25.13 3.37 -0.89
N ARG A 87 -26.40 3.38 -0.48
CA ARG A 87 -27.52 2.87 -1.26
C ARG A 87 -28.59 3.96 -1.26
N LEU A 88 -29.33 4.08 -2.36
CA LEU A 88 -30.56 4.85 -2.32
C LEU A 88 -31.48 4.21 -1.27
N PRO A 89 -32.21 5.00 -0.47
CA PRO A 89 -33.24 4.44 0.39
C PRO A 89 -34.23 3.66 -0.48
N GLU A 90 -34.59 2.45 -0.04
CA GLU A 90 -35.74 1.77 -0.63
C GLU A 90 -36.94 2.69 -0.40
N SER A 91 -37.61 3.07 -1.49
CA SER A 91 -38.79 3.92 -1.44
C SER A 91 -39.79 3.37 -0.42
N PRO A 92 -40.49 4.25 0.29
CA PRO A 92 -41.91 4.28 0.04
C PRO A 92 -42.24 5.63 -0.59
N LEU A 93 -42.30 5.66 -1.92
CA LEU A 93 -43.04 6.68 -2.65
C LEU A 93 -44.37 6.05 -3.05
N VAL A 94 -45.20 5.70 -2.06
CA VAL A 94 -46.63 6.01 -1.88
C VAL A 94 -46.96 5.71 -0.43
#